data_AF-A0A7K0J6P8-F1
#
_entry.id   AF-A0A7K0J6P8-F1
#
_cell.length_a   1.000
_cell.length_b   1.000
_cell.length_c   1.000
_cell.angle_alpha   90.00
_cell.angle_beta   90.00
_cell.angle_gamma   90.00
#
_symmetry.space_group_name_H-M   'P 1'
#
loop_
_entity.id
_entity.type
_entity.pdbx_description
1 polymer ?
#
loop_
_entity_poly.entity_id
_entity_poly.type
_entity_poly.pdbx_seq_one_letter_code
_entity_poly.pdbx_strand_id
1 'polypeptide(L)'
;MTWRVLHTLEARGAISTGSLSRIEGTRPTATTDLVERLEREGLVARRRDPRDARSRLVEITDAGREYCRNCEQSVGESVVPALNGLSNRDRDVLVMALPALRRAVEVLSKDGEKPTRN
;
A
#
# COMPACT_ATOMS: atom_id res chain seq x y z
N MET A 1 4.10 -4.18 8.85
CA MET A 1 3.76 -3.88 7.44
C MET A 1 2.25 -3.59 7.33
N THR A 2 1.80 -2.48 7.90
CA THR A 2 0.37 -2.08 7.89
C THR A 2 0.13 -0.95 6.87
N TRP A 3 1.10 -0.05 6.78
CA TRP A 3 1.19 1.05 5.83
C TRP A 3 0.77 0.72 4.39
N ARG A 4 1.31 -0.36 3.82
CA ARG A 4 1.17 -0.65 2.39
C ARG A 4 -0.29 -0.84 1.98
N VAL A 5 -1.08 -1.46 2.86
CA VAL A 5 -2.52 -1.64 2.67
C VAL A 5 -3.26 -0.31 2.64
N LEU A 6 -2.92 0.61 3.54
CA LEU A 6 -3.53 1.93 3.57
C LEU A 6 -3.18 2.71 2.31
N HIS A 7 -1.93 2.69 1.88
CA HIS A 7 -1.49 3.33 0.63
C HIS A 7 -2.19 2.71 -0.61
N THR A 8 -2.40 1.39 -0.63
CA THR A 8 -3.19 0.71 -1.68
C THR A 8 -4.64 1.21 -1.71
N LEU A 9 -5.28 1.34 -0.55
CA LEU A 9 -6.66 1.84 -0.42
C LEU A 9 -6.77 3.33 -0.78
N GLU A 10 -5.75 4.14 -0.49
CA GLU A 10 -5.67 5.54 -0.90
C GLU A 10 -5.55 5.67 -2.42
N ALA A 11 -4.70 4.88 -3.06
CA ALA A 11 -4.48 4.92 -4.50
C ALA A 11 -5.66 4.36 -5.33
N ARG A 12 -6.35 3.34 -4.83
CA ARG A 12 -7.43 2.64 -5.57
C ARG A 12 -8.84 2.98 -5.12
N GLY A 13 -8.99 3.68 -3.99
CA GLY A 13 -10.28 3.91 -3.36
C GLY A 13 -10.88 2.63 -2.76
N ALA A 14 -12.19 2.65 -2.54
CA ALA A 14 -12.90 1.56 -1.87
C ALA A 14 -12.87 0.26 -2.70
N ILE A 15 -12.34 -0.83 -2.14
CA ILE A 15 -12.22 -2.13 -2.81
C ILE A 15 -12.64 -3.27 -1.87
N SER A 16 -13.07 -4.40 -2.43
CA SER A 16 -13.44 -5.57 -1.62
C SER A 16 -12.23 -6.21 -0.94
N THR A 17 -12.45 -6.84 0.22
CA THR A 17 -11.38 -7.55 0.95
C THR A 17 -10.67 -8.60 0.09
N GLY A 18 -11.41 -9.32 -0.77
CA GLY A 18 -10.81 -10.30 -1.68
C GLY A 18 -9.92 -9.68 -2.76
N SER A 19 -10.29 -8.50 -3.28
CA SER A 19 -9.41 -7.75 -4.18
C SER A 19 -8.19 -7.21 -3.46
N LEU A 20 -8.35 -6.74 -2.21
CA LEU A 20 -7.24 -6.31 -1.37
C LEU A 20 -6.26 -7.46 -1.11
N SER A 21 -6.73 -8.67 -0.78
CA SER A 21 -5.86 -9.85 -0.61
C SER A 21 -5.03 -10.16 -1.84
N ARG A 22 -5.63 -10.09 -3.03
CA ARG A 22 -4.93 -10.32 -4.29
C ARG A 22 -3.83 -9.28 -4.54
N ILE A 23 -4.15 -8.00 -4.32
CA ILE A 23 -3.19 -6.91 -4.53
C ILE A 23 -2.02 -7.01 -3.55
N GLU A 24 -2.31 -7.35 -2.29
CA GLU A 24 -1.28 -7.43 -1.25
C GLU A 24 -0.49 -8.75 -1.29
N GLY A 25 -0.90 -9.72 -2.10
CA GLY A 25 -0.29 -11.04 -2.17
C GLY A 25 -0.46 -11.85 -0.88
N THR A 26 -1.49 -11.54 -0.09
CA THR A 26 -1.74 -12.12 1.23
C THR A 26 -2.88 -13.14 1.19
N ARG A 27 -2.87 -14.08 2.14
CA ARG A 27 -3.98 -15.02 2.31
C ARG A 27 -5.27 -14.26 2.69
N PRO A 28 -6.46 -14.70 2.25
CA PRO A 28 -7.72 -14.03 2.58
C PRO A 28 -7.95 -13.85 4.09
N THR A 29 -7.66 -14.87 4.89
CA THR A 29 -7.79 -14.83 6.35
C THR A 29 -6.90 -13.75 6.98
N ALA A 30 -5.61 -13.72 6.63
CA ALA A 30 -4.67 -12.72 7.11
C ALA A 30 -5.06 -11.29 6.69
N THR A 31 -5.69 -11.15 5.52
CA THR A 31 -6.19 -9.84 5.05
C THR A 31 -7.39 -9.39 5.87
N THR A 32 -8.32 -10.29 6.18
CA THR A 32 -9.46 -10.01 7.05
C THR A 32 -9.00 -9.59 8.43
N ASP A 33 -8.06 -10.33 9.06
CA ASP A 33 -7.51 -10.00 10.37
C ASP A 33 -6.83 -8.62 10.37
N LEU A 34 -6.12 -8.31 9.29
CA LEU A 34 -5.47 -7.02 9.10
C LEU A 34 -6.49 -5.88 8.95
N VAL A 35 -7.53 -6.07 8.14
CA VAL A 35 -8.60 -5.09 7.96
C VAL A 35 -9.37 -4.87 9.26
N GLU A 36 -9.64 -5.93 10.02
CA GLU A 36 -10.28 -5.84 11.34
C GLU A 36 -9.45 -5.02 12.32
N ARG A 37 -8.14 -5.25 12.35
CA ARG A 37 -7.25 -4.45 13.18
C ARG A 37 -7.24 -2.98 12.75
N LEU A 38 -7.10 -2.72 11.45
CA LEU A 38 -7.10 -1.36 10.89
C LEU A 38 -8.42 -0.62 11.16
N GLU A 39 -9.54 -1.33 11.15
CA GLU A 39 -10.85 -0.77 11.45
C GLU A 39 -10.98 -0.44 12.94
N ARG A 40 -10.51 -1.32 13.84
CA ARG A 40 -10.43 -1.02 15.27
C ARG A 40 -9.54 0.18 15.58
N GLU A 41 -8.50 0.39 14.79
CA GLU A 41 -7.61 1.56 14.88
C GLU A 41 -8.22 2.82 14.23
N GLY A 42 -9.41 2.70 13.60
CA GLY A 42 -10.11 3.82 12.95
C GLY A 42 -9.49 4.27 11.62
N LEU A 43 -8.55 3.50 11.07
CA LEU A 43 -7.79 3.85 9.87
C LEU A 43 -8.51 3.44 8.58
N VAL A 44 -9.42 2.47 8.66
CA VAL A 44 -10.29 2.04 7.55
C VAL A 44 -11.73 1.89 8.03
N ALA A 45 -12.67 1.93 7.08
CA ALA A 45 -14.08 1.64 7.32
C ALA A 45 -14.57 0.56 6.34
N ARG A 46 -15.50 -0.28 6.80
CA ARG A 46 -16.21 -1.25 5.95
C ARG A 46 -17.64 -0.82 5.67
N ARG A 47 -18.01 -0.74 4.39
CA ARG A 47 -19.40 -0.51 3.95
C ARG A 47 -19.92 -1.63 3.08
N ARG A 48 -21.24 -1.80 3.02
CA ARG A 48 -21.86 -2.74 2.08
C ARG A 48 -21.57 -2.29 0.65
N ASP A 49 -21.27 -3.23 -0.22
CA ASP A 49 -21.19 -2.93 -1.65
C ASP A 49 -22.61 -2.69 -2.20
N PRO A 50 -22.90 -1.52 -2.78
CA PRO A 50 -24.22 -1.26 -3.38
C PRO A 50 -24.53 -2.15 -4.59
N ARG A 51 -23.52 -2.80 -5.18
CA ARG A 51 -23.68 -3.70 -6.33
C ARG A 51 -23.80 -5.17 -5.93
N ASP A 52 -23.35 -5.52 -4.72
CA ASP A 52 -23.43 -6.87 -4.17
C ASP A 52 -23.62 -6.85 -2.65
N ALA A 53 -24.85 -7.10 -2.20
CA ALA A 53 -25.19 -7.09 -0.77
C ALA A 53 -24.41 -8.13 0.07
N ARG A 54 -23.78 -9.13 -0.56
CA ARG A 54 -22.94 -10.14 0.11
C ARG A 54 -21.48 -9.69 0.27
N SER A 55 -21.07 -8.62 -0.41
CA SER A 55 -19.72 -8.08 -0.37
C SER A 55 -19.64 -6.84 0.52
N ARG A 56 -18.45 -6.62 1.11
CA ARG A 56 -18.10 -5.37 1.78
C ARG A 56 -16.89 -4.74 1.12
N LEU A 57 -16.97 -3.44 0.94
CA LEU A 57 -15.88 -2.60 0.48
C LEU A 57 -15.15 -2.06 1.71
N VAL A 58 -13.82 -2.11 1.65
CA VAL A 58 -12.92 -1.48 2.60
C VAL A 58 -12.48 -0.16 1.99
N GLU A 59 -12.55 0.92 2.77
CA GLU A 59 -12.09 2.24 2.35
C GLU A 59 -11.25 2.91 3.45
N ILE A 60 -10.28 3.71 3.04
CA ILE A 60 -9.42 4.45 3.98
C ILE A 60 -10.15 5.67 4.54
N THR A 61 -10.05 5.87 5.85
CA THR A 61 -10.61 7.05 6.55
C THR A 61 -9.68 8.26 6.45
N ASP A 62 -10.13 9.43 6.90
CA ASP A 62 -9.24 10.59 7.03
C ASP A 62 -8.08 10.33 8.00
N ALA A 63 -8.35 9.65 9.12
CA ALA A 63 -7.32 9.22 10.06
C ALA A 63 -6.33 8.24 9.42
N GLY A 64 -6.81 7.33 8.57
CA GLY A 64 -5.95 6.46 7.77
C GLY A 64 -5.03 7.22 6.83
N ARG A 65 -5.56 8.24 6.12
CA ARG A 65 -4.77 9.11 5.24
C ARG A 65 -3.72 9.93 6.01
N GLU A 66 -4.06 10.39 7.21
CA GLU A 66 -3.11 11.09 8.07
C GLU A 66 -2.02 10.17 8.60
N TYR A 67 -2.39 8.96 9.01
CA TYR A 67 -1.43 7.91 9.36
C TYR A 67 -0.48 7.62 8.19
N CYS A 68 -1.02 7.63 6.95
CA CYS A 68 -0.19 7.62 5.75
C CYS A 68 0.78 8.83 5.79
N ARG A 69 0.36 10.07 5.63
CA ARG A 69 1.30 11.21 5.59
C ARG A 69 2.38 11.20 6.69
N ASN A 70 2.05 10.79 7.91
CA ASN A 70 2.99 10.65 9.03
C ASN A 70 4.09 9.59 8.82
N CYS A 71 3.80 8.38 8.33
CA CYS A 71 4.89 7.41 8.13
C CYS A 71 5.71 7.72 6.85
N GLU A 72 5.11 8.35 5.84
CA GLU A 72 5.85 8.92 4.70
C GLU A 72 6.87 9.94 5.18
N GLN A 73 6.44 10.85 6.05
CA GLN A 73 7.30 11.82 6.67
C GLN A 73 8.41 11.15 7.50
N SER A 74 8.09 10.15 8.32
CA SER A 74 9.08 9.42 9.13
C SER A 74 10.15 8.72 8.27
N VAL A 75 9.75 8.15 7.12
CA VAL A 75 10.71 7.61 6.14
C VAL A 75 11.58 8.73 5.57
N GLY A 76 10.98 9.87 5.18
CA GLY A 76 11.70 11.04 4.72
C GLY A 76 12.73 11.54 5.74
N GLU A 77 12.35 11.66 7.01
CA GLU A 77 13.22 12.07 8.12
C GLU A 77 14.40 11.12 8.34
N SER A 78 14.24 9.83 8.01
CA SER A 78 15.32 8.84 8.10
C SER A 78 16.24 8.84 6.88
N VAL A 79 15.66 9.02 5.69
CA VAL A 79 16.39 8.89 4.40
C VAL A 79 17.11 10.18 4.03
N VAL A 80 16.50 11.35 4.25
CA VAL A 80 17.05 12.65 3.85
C VAL A 80 18.43 12.93 4.48
N PRO A 81 18.67 12.68 5.78
CA PRO A 81 20.00 12.86 6.37
C PRO A 81 21.06 11.96 5.72
N ALA A 82 20.71 10.71 5.40
CA ALA A 82 21.62 9.78 4.72
C ALA A 82 21.98 10.28 3.31
N LEU A 83 21.00 10.84 2.58
CA LEU A 83 21.24 11.44 1.26
C LEU A 83 22.06 12.73 1.32
N ASN A 84 21.92 13.52 2.39
CA ASN A 84 22.71 14.74 2.59
C ASN A 84 24.21 14.44 2.78
N GLY A 85 24.56 13.26 3.29
CA GLY A 85 25.94 12.80 3.41
C GLY A 85 26.61 12.43 2.07
N LEU A 86 25.85 12.37 0.98
CA LEU A 86 26.35 11.97 -0.33
C LEU A 86 26.88 13.17 -1.13
N SER A 87 27.94 12.92 -1.90
CA SER A 87 28.44 13.87 -2.88
C SER A 87 27.38 14.16 -3.95
N ASN A 88 27.49 15.30 -4.63
CA ASN A 88 26.58 15.62 -5.74
C ASN A 88 26.63 14.54 -6.83
N ARG A 89 27.83 13.99 -7.11
CA ARG A 89 28.01 12.91 -8.09
C ARG A 89 27.25 11.65 -7.69
N ASP A 90 27.31 11.25 -6.42
CA ASP A 90 26.59 10.06 -5.95
C ASP A 90 25.08 10.27 -5.97
N ARG A 91 24.61 11.49 -5.65
CA ARG A 91 23.19 11.85 -5.80
C ARG A 91 22.73 11.78 -7.25
N ASP A 92 23.53 12.29 -8.18
CA ASP A 92 23.22 12.21 -9.61
C ASP A 92 23.13 10.76 -10.08
N VAL A 93 24.06 9.90 -9.64
CA VAL A 93 24.02 8.46 -9.94
C VAL A 93 22.76 7.80 -9.38
N LEU A 94 22.37 8.11 -8.14
CA LEU A 94 21.14 7.59 -7.55
C LEU A 94 19.91 8.04 -8.35
N VAL A 95 19.81 9.33 -8.68
CA VAL A 95 18.70 9.87 -9.47
C VAL A 95 18.62 9.18 -10.84
N MET A 96 19.75 8.96 -11.49
CA MET A 96 19.81 8.26 -12.77
C MET A 96 19.42 6.77 -12.66
N ALA A 97 19.64 6.13 -11.51
CA ALA A 97 19.29 4.74 -11.25
C ALA A 97 17.82 4.53 -10.86
N LEU A 98 17.15 5.54 -10.30
CA LEU A 98 15.75 5.45 -9.82
C LEU A 98 14.77 4.90 -10.87
N PRO A 99 14.80 5.31 -12.17
CA PRO A 99 13.89 4.75 -13.17
C PRO A 99 14.07 3.25 -13.39
N ALA A 100 15.32 2.75 -13.35
CA ALA A 100 15.61 1.33 -13.49
C ALA A 100 15.14 0.54 -12.26
N LEU A 101 15.39 1.08 -11.06
CA LEU A 101 14.91 0.50 -9.81
C LEU A 101 13.37 0.41 -9.78
N ARG A 102 12.67 1.47 -10.22
CA ARG A 102 11.21 1.47 -10.33
C ARG A 102 10.69 0.35 -11.22
N ARG A 103 11.27 0.17 -12.42
CA ARG A 103 10.90 -0.93 -13.33
C ARG A 103 11.12 -2.30 -12.70
N ALA A 104 12.23 -2.49 -11.98
CA ALA A 104 12.52 -3.75 -11.29
C ALA A 104 11.45 -4.06 -10.22
N VAL A 105 11.04 -3.06 -9.44
CA VAL A 105 9.98 -3.20 -8.42
C VAL A 105 8.60 -3.47 -9.05
N GLU A 106 8.29 -2.86 -10.20
CA GLU A 106 7.06 -3.12 -10.94
C GLU A 106 6.97 -4.57 -11.42
N VAL A 107 8.08 -5.17 -11.87
CA VAL A 107 8.12 -6.59 -12.26
C VAL A 107 7.81 -7.49 -11.06
N LEU A 108 8.43 -7.24 -9.92
CA LEU A 108 8.18 -7.99 -8.68
C LEU A 108 6.71 -7.88 -8.20
N SER A 109 6.04 -6.78 -8.52
CA SER A 109 4.64 -6.55 -8.16
C SER A 109 3.65 -7.26 -9.09
N LYS A 110 4.04 -7.55 -10.34
CA LYS A 110 3.18 -8.20 -11.36
C LYS A 110 3.20 -9.73 -11.30
N ASP A 111 4.26 -10.35 -10.80
CA ASP A 111 4.38 -11.81 -10.72
C ASP A 111 3.41 -12.49 -9.73
N GLY A 112 2.71 -11.71 -8.90
CA GLY A 112 1.61 -12.19 -8.04
C GLY A 112 0.27 -12.38 -8.77
N GLU A 113 0.14 -11.92 -10.02
CA GLU A 113 -1.11 -11.91 -10.79
C GLU A 113 -1.18 -13.13 -11.73
N LYS A 114 -1.03 -14.36 -11.21
CA LYS A 114 -1.37 -15.55 -12.01
C LYS A 114 -2.91 -15.70 -12.06
N PRO A 115 -3.52 -15.77 -13.25
CA PRO A 115 -4.97 -15.87 -13.39
C PRO A 115 -5.44 -17.22 -12.85
N THR A 116 -6.31 -17.22 -11.84
CA THR A 116 -7.10 -18.39 -11.46
C THR A 116 -8.03 -18.71 -12.62
N ARG A 117 -7.64 -19.73 -13.39
CA ARG A 117 -8.41 -20.32 -14.48
C ARG A 117 -9.66 -20.97 -13.90
N ASN A 118 -10.80 -20.62 -14.51
CA ASN A 118 -12.12 -21.24 -14.37
C ASN A 118 -12.06 -22.76 -14.65
#